data_AF-A0A8W8I1Q9-F1
#
_entry.id   AF-A0A8W8I1Q9-F1
#
_cell.length_a   1.000
_cell.length_b   1.000
_cell.length_c   1.000
_cell.angle_alpha   90.00
_cell.angle_beta   90.00
_cell.angle_gamma   90.00
#
_symmetry.space_group_name_H-M   'P 1'
#
loop_
_entity.id
_entity.type
_entity.pdbx_description
1 polymer ?
#
loop_
_entity_poly.entity_id
_entity_poly.type
_entity_poly.pdbx_seq_one_letter_code
_entity_poly.pdbx_strand_id
1 'polypeptide(L)'
;MYLPLQTGNYTLRIRATPMMQSVVYDATKKVLNPDNTDTQFKTVYDKWLHAFPNSDKSQPRILGLGTGSDHAAFIQRAGLPSIDFLYTYNWDKYRIASYPLYHSKYETFKAVDEFMDRGFKCHRASGQVWAEVARNLADSLVIPFKIKDYANKLRDGVEELDRNLGSLMRRNGIQTDLLYEATDLFAAEVASFQKRVDTVDRKNPFAIRGINDQIMLMERAFIDPEGLPGRPLARHIVFAESSTDSYSSATFPGLVDGMFEIEGDTDEERRWEIVKKHFSVVLHTIDSAISTLRDVSSFMPLSDGL
;
A
#
# COMPACT_ATOMS: atom_id res chain seq x y z
N MET A 1 8.89 18.26 -2.82
CA MET A 1 8.11 18.78 -3.98
C MET A 1 6.67 18.88 -3.51
N TYR A 2 6.03 20.05 -3.55
CA TYR A 2 4.68 20.21 -2.97
C TYR A 2 3.65 19.55 -3.88
N LEU A 3 3.10 18.39 -3.47
CA LEU A 3 1.93 17.85 -4.14
C LEU A 3 0.69 18.61 -3.68
N PRO A 4 -0.21 19.00 -4.60
CA PRO A 4 -1.44 19.67 -4.23
C PRO A 4 -2.37 18.69 -3.50
N LEU A 5 -3.05 19.17 -2.45
CA LEU A 5 -4.15 18.46 -1.78
C LEU A 5 -5.36 18.26 -2.71
N GLN A 6 -5.34 18.87 -3.90
CA GLN A 6 -6.45 18.87 -4.83
C GLN A 6 -5.99 19.04 -6.29
N THR A 7 -6.45 18.15 -7.16
CA THR A 7 -6.32 18.24 -8.62
C THR A 7 -7.67 18.37 -9.33
N GLY A 8 -8.78 18.23 -8.60
CA GLY A 8 -10.14 18.47 -9.06
C GLY A 8 -11.11 18.39 -7.89
N ASN A 9 -12.42 18.40 -8.13
CA ASN A 9 -13.44 18.46 -7.07
C ASN A 9 -14.52 17.38 -7.20
N TYR A 10 -14.22 16.28 -7.90
CA TYR A 10 -15.20 15.24 -8.19
C TYR A 10 -15.27 14.18 -7.09
N THR A 11 -14.14 13.62 -6.69
CA THR A 11 -14.06 12.55 -5.69
C THR A 11 -12.67 12.45 -5.08
N LEU A 12 -12.53 11.69 -4.00
CA LEU A 12 -11.23 11.40 -3.39
C LEU A 12 -10.47 10.36 -4.21
N ARG A 13 -9.15 10.53 -4.33
CA ARG A 13 -8.22 9.53 -4.85
C ARG A 13 -7.20 9.21 -3.78
N ILE A 14 -7.07 7.93 -3.45
CA ILE A 14 -6.18 7.46 -2.38
C ILE A 14 -5.13 6.51 -2.94
N ARG A 15 -3.88 6.72 -2.50
CA ARG A 15 -2.76 5.80 -2.62
C ARG A 15 -2.34 5.38 -1.21
N ALA A 16 -2.16 4.10 -0.95
CA ALA A 16 -1.77 3.64 0.39
C ALA A 16 -1.08 2.28 0.36
N THR A 17 -0.32 1.97 1.42
CA THR A 17 0.08 0.58 1.69
C THR A 17 -1.14 -0.25 2.12
N PRO A 18 -1.11 -1.59 1.97
CA PRO A 18 -2.26 -2.43 2.33
C PRO A 18 -2.71 -2.28 3.79
N MET A 19 -1.77 -2.07 4.71
CA MET A 19 -2.09 -1.88 6.14
C MET A 19 -2.94 -0.64 6.43
N MET A 20 -2.90 0.38 5.57
CA MET A 20 -3.60 1.65 5.74
C MET A 20 -5.02 1.66 5.16
N GLN A 21 -5.44 0.61 4.45
CA GLN A 21 -6.71 0.59 3.72
C GLN A 21 -7.92 0.70 4.66
N SER A 22 -7.98 -0.14 5.70
CA SER A 22 -9.05 -0.09 6.70
C SER A 22 -9.12 1.28 7.38
N VAL A 23 -7.97 1.83 7.76
CA VAL A 23 -7.86 3.12 8.47
C VAL A 23 -8.52 4.23 7.67
N VAL A 24 -8.25 4.30 6.37
CA VAL A 24 -8.82 5.36 5.52
C VAL A 24 -10.26 5.11 5.13
N TYR A 25 -10.68 3.84 4.95
CA TYR A 25 -12.10 3.53 4.77
C TYR A 25 -12.92 3.99 5.99
N ASP A 26 -12.44 3.73 7.20
CA ASP A 26 -13.15 4.13 8.42
C ASP A 26 -13.16 5.64 8.63
N ALA A 27 -12.09 6.34 8.28
CA ALA A 27 -12.03 7.79 8.31
C ALA A 27 -13.02 8.41 7.31
N THR A 28 -13.02 7.94 6.06
CA THR A 28 -13.87 8.51 5.00
C THR A 28 -15.36 8.23 5.18
N LYS A 29 -15.74 7.17 5.91
CA LYS A 29 -17.13 6.90 6.33
C LYS A 29 -17.66 7.89 7.37
N LYS A 30 -16.77 8.60 8.09
CA LYS A 30 -17.15 9.57 9.13
C LYS A 30 -17.23 11.01 8.62
N VAL A 31 -16.68 11.28 7.44
CA VAL A 31 -16.66 12.61 6.84
C VAL A 31 -17.79 12.73 5.82
N LEU A 32 -18.57 13.80 5.92
CA LEU A 32 -19.66 14.07 4.98
C LEU A 32 -19.10 14.41 3.59
N ASN A 33 -19.83 14.02 2.55
CA ASN A 33 -19.51 14.43 1.18
C ASN A 33 -19.54 15.98 1.10
N PRO A 34 -18.47 16.64 0.63
CA PRO A 34 -18.41 18.10 0.56
C PRO A 34 -19.33 18.71 -0.50
N ASP A 35 -19.83 17.93 -1.46
CA ASP A 35 -20.82 18.38 -2.42
C ASP A 35 -22.23 18.35 -1.81
N ASN A 36 -22.65 19.46 -1.23
CA ASN A 36 -23.99 19.60 -0.65
C ASN A 36 -25.15 19.46 -1.67
N THR A 37 -24.87 19.46 -2.98
CA THR A 37 -25.89 19.24 -4.02
C THR A 37 -26.08 17.76 -4.32
N ASP A 38 -25.12 16.92 -3.92
CA ASP A 38 -25.16 15.48 -4.06
C ASP A 38 -25.96 14.86 -2.90
N THR A 39 -27.24 14.57 -3.16
CA THR A 39 -28.14 13.94 -2.18
C THR A 39 -28.05 12.41 -2.17
N GLN A 40 -27.32 11.82 -3.11
CA GLN A 40 -27.21 10.37 -3.26
C GLN A 40 -26.10 9.80 -2.39
N PHE A 41 -24.96 10.50 -2.30
CA PHE A 41 -23.78 10.02 -1.58
C PHE A 41 -23.53 10.87 -0.33
N LYS A 42 -23.83 10.29 0.84
CA LYS A 42 -23.82 11.02 2.13
C LYS A 42 -22.40 11.30 2.64
N THR A 43 -21.51 10.34 2.49
CA THR A 43 -20.14 10.40 3.01
C THR A 43 -19.11 10.49 1.89
N VAL A 44 -17.88 10.90 2.24
CA VAL A 44 -16.75 10.84 1.30
C VAL A 44 -16.54 9.40 0.81
N TYR A 45 -16.71 8.41 1.69
CA TYR A 45 -16.63 6.99 1.31
C TYR A 45 -17.66 6.62 0.25
N ASP A 46 -18.93 7.04 0.40
CA ASP A 46 -20.00 6.70 -0.55
C ASP A 46 -19.70 7.27 -1.94
N LYS A 47 -19.26 8.53 -2.01
CA LYS A 47 -18.90 9.18 -3.27
C LYS A 47 -17.67 8.54 -3.91
N TRP A 48 -16.68 8.19 -3.09
CA TRP A 48 -15.46 7.54 -3.54
C TRP A 48 -15.72 6.13 -4.08
N LEU A 49 -16.53 5.32 -3.38
CA LEU A 49 -16.95 4.00 -3.85
C LEU A 49 -17.65 4.08 -5.21
N HIS A 50 -18.57 5.03 -5.36
CA HIS A 50 -19.28 5.20 -6.63
C HIS A 50 -18.36 5.63 -7.77
N ALA A 51 -17.49 6.61 -7.50
CA ALA A 51 -16.68 7.24 -8.53
C ALA A 51 -15.45 6.42 -8.91
N PHE A 52 -14.89 5.63 -7.97
CA PHE A 52 -13.67 4.88 -8.18
C PHE A 52 -13.71 3.54 -7.44
N PRO A 53 -14.58 2.60 -7.84
CA PRO A 53 -14.67 1.28 -7.20
C PRO A 53 -13.50 0.37 -7.57
N ASN A 54 -13.22 -0.61 -6.72
CA ASN A 54 -12.42 -1.78 -7.07
C ASN A 54 -13.17 -2.67 -8.09
N SER A 55 -12.52 -3.74 -8.57
CA SER A 55 -13.03 -4.53 -9.70
C SER A 55 -14.38 -5.21 -9.44
N ASP A 56 -14.63 -5.64 -8.19
CA ASP A 56 -15.90 -6.25 -7.78
C ASP A 56 -16.94 -5.23 -7.24
N LYS A 57 -16.56 -3.95 -7.19
CA LYS A 57 -17.37 -2.82 -6.69
C LYS A 57 -17.80 -2.94 -5.23
N SER A 58 -17.12 -3.75 -4.43
CA SER A 58 -17.40 -3.90 -3.00
C SER A 58 -16.77 -2.80 -2.15
N GLN A 59 -15.67 -2.20 -2.63
CA GLN A 59 -14.91 -1.18 -1.91
C GLN A 59 -14.37 -0.11 -2.87
N PRO A 60 -14.09 1.11 -2.39
CA PRO A 60 -13.35 2.07 -3.18
C PRO A 60 -11.96 1.53 -3.54
N ARG A 61 -11.50 1.78 -4.76
CA ARG A 61 -10.17 1.39 -5.22
C ARG A 61 -9.12 2.27 -4.56
N ILE A 62 -8.18 1.62 -3.88
CA ILE A 62 -6.92 2.22 -3.42
C ILE A 62 -5.82 1.87 -4.41
N LEU A 63 -5.04 2.87 -4.78
CA LEU A 63 -3.89 2.73 -5.67
C LEU A 63 -2.60 2.43 -4.88
N GLY A 64 -1.62 1.83 -5.54
CA GLY A 64 -0.27 1.71 -4.98
C GLY A 64 0.40 3.07 -4.79
N LEU A 65 1.31 3.16 -3.81
CA LEU A 65 2.17 4.32 -3.64
C LEU A 65 3.31 4.26 -4.67
N GLY A 66 3.55 5.38 -5.34
CA GLY A 66 4.67 5.55 -6.25
C GLY A 66 5.81 6.32 -5.59
N THR A 67 6.62 6.99 -6.40
CA THR A 67 7.76 7.81 -5.93
C THR A 67 7.52 9.32 -6.02
N GLY A 68 6.39 9.76 -6.57
CA GLY A 68 6.10 11.15 -6.91
C GLY A 68 5.82 12.12 -5.75
N SER A 69 6.11 11.75 -4.49
CA SER A 69 5.86 12.59 -3.30
C SER A 69 6.86 12.26 -2.18
N ASP A 70 6.78 13.02 -1.09
CA ASP A 70 7.66 12.86 0.07
C ASP A 70 7.43 11.51 0.81
N HIS A 71 6.25 10.86 0.64
CA HIS A 71 5.99 9.53 1.20
C HIS A 71 6.95 8.45 0.69
N ALA A 72 7.59 8.67 -0.48
CA ALA A 72 8.46 7.68 -1.12
C ALA A 72 9.58 7.21 -0.19
N ALA A 73 10.25 8.12 0.53
CA ALA A 73 11.32 7.74 1.45
C ALA A 73 10.81 6.92 2.66
N PHE A 74 9.60 7.22 3.14
CA PHE A 74 9.01 6.51 4.28
C PHE A 74 8.74 5.05 3.94
N ILE A 75 8.14 4.78 2.77
CA ILE A 75 7.84 3.41 2.35
C ILE A 75 9.06 2.72 1.74
N GLN A 76 9.72 3.33 0.75
CA GLN A 76 10.78 2.68 -0.03
C GLN A 76 12.10 2.53 0.73
N ARG A 77 12.34 3.28 1.81
CA ARG A 77 13.60 3.23 2.55
C ARG A 77 13.44 2.81 3.99
N ALA A 78 12.37 3.26 4.66
CA ALA A 78 12.16 3.00 6.09
C ALA A 78 11.14 1.89 6.37
N GLY A 79 10.40 1.40 5.37
CA GLY A 79 9.36 0.39 5.56
C GLY A 79 8.25 0.89 6.50
N LEU A 80 7.80 2.12 6.30
CA LEU A 80 6.74 2.71 7.10
C LEU A 80 5.42 2.70 6.32
N PRO A 81 4.35 2.08 6.87
CA PRO A 81 3.03 2.15 6.24
C PRO A 81 2.64 3.61 6.01
N SER A 82 2.19 3.89 4.80
CA SER A 82 2.06 5.24 4.27
C SER A 82 0.74 5.40 3.52
N ILE A 83 0.26 6.64 3.46
CA ILE A 83 -0.94 7.01 2.73
C ILE A 83 -0.76 8.40 2.12
N ASP A 84 -1.33 8.60 0.93
CA ASP A 84 -1.41 9.85 0.22
C ASP A 84 -2.81 9.95 -0.40
N PHE A 85 -3.50 11.06 -0.15
CA PHE A 85 -4.79 11.28 -0.80
C PHE A 85 -5.01 12.75 -1.15
N LEU A 86 -5.83 12.93 -2.18
CA LEU A 86 -6.25 14.23 -2.68
C LEU A 86 -7.65 14.14 -3.29
N TYR A 87 -8.31 15.28 -3.47
CA TYR A 87 -9.49 15.35 -4.33
C TYR A 87 -9.08 15.47 -5.79
N THR A 88 -9.69 14.66 -6.67
CA THR A 88 -9.36 14.57 -8.10
C THR A 88 -10.54 14.95 -8.99
N TYR A 89 -10.26 15.16 -10.28
CA TYR A 89 -11.24 15.30 -11.34
C TYR A 89 -11.78 13.92 -11.80
N ASN A 90 -12.88 13.92 -12.54
CA ASN A 90 -13.47 12.71 -13.13
C ASN A 90 -12.60 12.20 -14.30
N TRP A 91 -11.96 11.05 -14.12
CA TRP A 91 -11.07 10.42 -15.11
C TRP A 91 -11.79 9.82 -16.31
N ASP A 92 -13.07 9.44 -16.17
CA ASP A 92 -13.89 8.97 -17.29
C ASP A 92 -14.27 10.13 -18.22
N LYS A 93 -14.48 11.31 -17.62
CA LYS A 93 -14.86 12.52 -18.36
C LYS A 93 -13.65 13.22 -18.98
N TYR A 94 -12.53 13.32 -18.24
CA TYR A 94 -11.38 14.09 -18.66
C TYR A 94 -10.15 13.20 -18.83
N ARG A 95 -9.72 13.00 -20.08
CA ARG A 95 -8.52 12.23 -20.45
C ARG A 95 -7.27 13.11 -20.42
N ILE A 96 -6.98 13.70 -19.27
CA ILE A 96 -5.79 14.53 -19.04
C ILE A 96 -4.88 13.86 -18.01
N ALA A 97 -3.57 14.07 -18.12
CA ALA A 97 -2.58 13.44 -17.24
C ALA A 97 -2.51 14.10 -15.84
N SER A 98 -2.80 15.39 -15.77
CA SER A 98 -2.88 16.17 -14.53
C SER A 98 -3.85 17.34 -14.74
N TYR A 99 -4.07 18.13 -13.68
CA TYR A 99 -4.82 19.37 -13.81
C TYR A 99 -4.01 20.42 -14.60
N PRO A 100 -4.66 21.29 -15.40
CA PRO A 100 -3.97 22.14 -16.37
C PRO A 100 -2.96 23.14 -15.81
N LEU A 101 -3.02 23.45 -14.51
CA LEU A 101 -2.19 24.48 -13.89
C LEU A 101 -0.89 23.93 -13.29
N TYR A 102 -0.74 22.61 -13.18
CA TYR A 102 0.38 21.95 -12.49
C TYR A 102 1.75 22.52 -12.87
N HIS A 103 2.56 22.90 -11.86
CA HIS A 103 3.92 23.41 -12.02
C HIS A 103 4.04 24.64 -12.93
N SER A 104 3.01 25.49 -12.93
CA SER A 104 3.00 26.73 -13.73
C SER A 104 2.85 27.96 -12.85
N LYS A 105 3.15 29.13 -13.41
CA LYS A 105 2.88 30.43 -12.76
C LYS A 105 1.39 30.70 -12.49
N TYR A 106 0.50 29.85 -13.03
CA TYR A 106 -0.95 29.98 -12.88
C TYR A 106 -1.50 29.24 -11.66
N GLU A 107 -0.67 28.51 -10.91
CA GLU A 107 -1.00 27.94 -9.60
C GLU A 107 -1.10 29.03 -8.54
N THR A 108 -2.21 29.75 -8.57
CA THR A 108 -2.47 30.90 -7.71
C THR A 108 -3.60 30.59 -6.74
N PHE A 109 -3.62 31.28 -5.60
CA PHE A 109 -4.75 31.23 -4.66
C PHE A 109 -6.09 31.50 -5.36
N LYS A 110 -6.12 32.50 -6.25
CA LYS A 110 -7.31 32.85 -7.04
C LYS A 110 -7.82 31.66 -7.86
N ALA A 111 -6.93 30.85 -8.43
CA ALA A 111 -7.34 29.68 -9.19
C ALA A 111 -8.05 28.63 -8.31
N VAL A 112 -7.55 28.45 -7.09
CA VAL A 112 -8.17 27.54 -6.11
C VAL A 112 -9.53 28.08 -5.66
N ASP A 113 -9.58 29.33 -5.20
CA ASP A 113 -10.77 29.96 -4.63
C ASP A 113 -11.91 30.15 -5.65
N GLU A 114 -11.58 30.49 -6.90
CA GLU A 114 -12.61 30.78 -7.90
C GLU A 114 -13.03 29.56 -8.73
N PHE A 115 -12.11 28.65 -9.04
CA PHE A 115 -12.34 27.58 -10.03
C PHE A 115 -12.23 26.16 -9.48
N MET A 116 -11.29 25.87 -8.58
CA MET A 116 -11.06 24.48 -8.13
C MET A 116 -11.94 24.10 -6.93
N ASP A 117 -12.01 24.94 -5.89
CA ASP A 117 -12.70 24.62 -4.64
C ASP A 117 -13.28 25.87 -3.99
N ARG A 118 -14.29 26.45 -4.66
CA ARG A 118 -14.98 27.63 -4.13
C ARG A 118 -15.60 27.34 -2.76
N GLY A 119 -15.15 28.10 -1.77
CA GLY A 119 -15.53 27.89 -0.37
C GLY A 119 -14.80 26.76 0.34
N PHE A 120 -13.71 26.24 -0.24
CA PHE A 120 -12.75 25.31 0.36
C PHE A 120 -13.39 24.02 0.93
N LYS A 121 -14.44 23.52 0.28
CA LYS A 121 -15.23 22.39 0.79
C LYS A 121 -14.43 21.09 0.68
N CYS A 122 -13.77 20.87 -0.45
CA CYS A 122 -12.92 19.69 -0.66
C CYS A 122 -11.70 19.73 0.27
N HIS A 123 -11.05 20.89 0.42
CA HIS A 123 -9.95 21.08 1.37
C HIS A 123 -10.38 20.79 2.81
N ARG A 124 -11.56 21.29 3.23
CA ARG A 124 -12.12 20.99 4.55
C ARG A 124 -12.35 19.49 4.73
N ALA A 125 -12.97 18.83 3.75
CA ALA A 125 -13.20 17.38 3.81
C ALA A 125 -11.87 16.61 3.90
N SER A 126 -10.86 16.96 3.09
CA SER A 126 -9.51 16.37 3.18
C SER A 126 -8.90 16.55 4.56
N GLY A 127 -9.02 17.76 5.15
CA GLY A 127 -8.55 18.03 6.51
C GLY A 127 -9.25 17.17 7.56
N GLN A 128 -10.57 16.97 7.43
CA GLN A 128 -11.33 16.10 8.32
C GLN A 128 -10.95 14.62 8.17
N VAL A 129 -10.70 14.14 6.95
CA VAL A 129 -10.21 12.78 6.72
C VAL A 129 -8.83 12.60 7.35
N TRP A 130 -7.90 13.54 7.17
CA TRP A 130 -6.58 13.49 7.80
C TRP A 130 -6.68 13.50 9.33
N ALA A 131 -7.55 14.33 9.89
CA ALA A 131 -7.79 14.38 11.34
C ALA A 131 -8.34 13.05 11.86
N GLU A 132 -9.28 12.42 11.15
CA GLU A 132 -9.81 11.11 11.54
C GLU A 132 -8.77 9.99 11.41
N VAL A 133 -7.94 9.99 10.36
CA VAL A 133 -6.81 9.07 10.23
C VAL A 133 -5.84 9.24 11.41
N ALA A 134 -5.42 10.47 11.70
CA ALA A 134 -4.49 10.76 12.78
C ALA A 134 -5.06 10.36 14.15
N ARG A 135 -6.31 10.74 14.44
CA ARG A 135 -7.01 10.36 15.67
C ARG A 135 -7.12 8.84 15.82
N ASN A 136 -7.47 8.14 14.74
CA ASN A 136 -7.62 6.69 14.77
C ASN A 136 -6.27 5.98 15.04
N LEU A 137 -5.18 6.46 14.45
CA LEU A 137 -3.85 5.90 14.67
C LEU A 137 -3.27 6.25 16.05
N ALA A 138 -3.50 7.46 16.55
CA ALA A 138 -2.92 7.94 17.79
C ALA A 138 -3.66 7.41 19.04
N ASP A 139 -5.00 7.29 18.97
CA ASP A 139 -5.83 7.03 20.15
C ASP A 139 -6.30 5.57 20.26
N SER A 140 -6.09 4.74 19.24
CA SER A 140 -6.48 3.33 19.30
C SER A 140 -5.55 2.52 20.20
N LEU A 141 -6.13 1.78 21.14
CA LEU A 141 -5.37 0.90 22.06
C LEU A 141 -4.49 -0.10 21.30
N VAL A 142 -5.03 -0.69 20.24
CA VAL A 142 -4.31 -1.52 19.27
C VAL A 142 -4.29 -0.76 17.94
N ILE A 143 -3.12 -0.67 17.31
CA ILE A 143 -2.96 0.04 16.04
C ILE A 143 -3.95 -0.53 15.00
N PRO A 144 -4.80 0.29 14.37
CA PRO A 144 -5.92 -0.18 13.54
C PRO A 144 -5.49 -0.61 12.13
N PHE A 145 -4.27 -1.13 11.97
CA PHE A 145 -3.81 -1.73 10.73
C PHE A 145 -4.41 -3.12 10.55
N LYS A 146 -4.75 -3.45 9.31
CA LYS A 146 -5.30 -4.75 8.97
C LYS A 146 -4.32 -5.54 8.13
N ILE A 147 -3.49 -6.35 8.80
CA ILE A 147 -2.45 -7.17 8.17
C ILE A 147 -3.05 -8.16 7.15
N LYS A 148 -4.30 -8.60 7.36
CA LYS A 148 -5.03 -9.43 6.39
C LYS A 148 -5.14 -8.78 5.00
N ASP A 149 -5.27 -7.45 4.92
CA ASP A 149 -5.32 -6.76 3.63
C ASP A 149 -3.95 -6.83 2.92
N TYR A 150 -2.86 -6.93 3.68
CA TYR A 150 -1.52 -7.19 3.17
C TYR A 150 -1.38 -8.59 2.60
N ALA A 151 -1.85 -9.62 3.31
CA ALA A 151 -1.82 -11.00 2.84
C ALA A 151 -2.59 -11.16 1.52
N ASN A 152 -3.79 -10.57 1.45
CA ASN A 152 -4.58 -10.54 0.21
C ASN A 152 -3.82 -9.84 -0.92
N LYS A 153 -3.22 -8.66 -0.65
CA LYS A 153 -2.49 -7.92 -1.68
C LYS A 153 -1.26 -8.66 -2.19
N LEU A 154 -0.56 -9.37 -1.30
CA LEU A 154 0.59 -10.20 -1.65
C LEU A 154 0.15 -11.36 -2.56
N ARG A 155 -0.97 -12.01 -2.24
CA ARG A 155 -1.56 -13.07 -3.09
C ARG A 155 -1.97 -12.55 -4.46
N ASP A 156 -2.69 -11.43 -4.53
CA ASP A 156 -3.08 -10.78 -5.79
C ASP A 156 -1.83 -10.48 -6.66
N GLY A 157 -0.75 -10.03 -6.02
CA GLY A 157 0.51 -9.75 -6.69
C GLY A 157 1.18 -10.99 -7.28
N VAL A 158 1.14 -12.13 -6.57
CA VAL A 158 1.68 -13.40 -7.07
C VAL A 158 0.85 -13.89 -8.26
N GLU A 159 -0.47 -13.82 -8.15
CA GLU A 159 -1.38 -14.21 -9.24
C GLU A 159 -1.19 -13.35 -10.49
N GLU A 160 -0.97 -12.05 -10.32
CA GLU A 160 -0.66 -11.15 -11.44
C GLU A 160 0.71 -11.43 -12.05
N LEU A 161 1.74 -11.60 -11.23
CA LEU A 161 3.09 -11.95 -11.69
C LEU A 161 3.07 -13.27 -12.47
N ASP A 162 2.41 -14.29 -11.94
CA ASP A 162 2.32 -15.61 -12.56
C ASP A 162 1.51 -15.58 -13.86
N ARG A 163 0.39 -14.85 -13.89
CA ARG A 163 -0.43 -14.66 -15.09
C ARG A 163 0.35 -13.99 -16.22
N ASN A 164 1.20 -13.01 -15.90
CA ASN A 164 1.90 -12.21 -16.91
C ASN A 164 3.26 -12.82 -17.29
N LEU A 165 4.02 -13.33 -16.32
CA LEU A 165 5.42 -13.73 -16.47
C LEU A 165 5.69 -15.19 -16.07
N GLY A 166 4.74 -15.89 -15.47
CA GLY A 166 4.95 -17.21 -14.87
C GLY A 166 5.41 -18.28 -15.86
N SER A 167 4.88 -18.29 -17.10
CA SER A 167 5.36 -19.21 -18.14
C SER A 167 6.83 -18.99 -18.46
N LEU A 168 7.24 -17.72 -18.60
CA LEU A 168 8.62 -17.34 -18.88
C LEU A 168 9.54 -17.67 -17.70
N MET A 169 9.09 -17.42 -16.46
CA MET A 169 9.80 -17.80 -15.24
C MET A 169 10.05 -19.31 -15.17
N ARG A 170 9.02 -20.13 -15.40
CA ARG A 170 9.11 -21.60 -15.36
C ARG A 170 10.05 -22.16 -16.44
N ARG A 171 9.99 -21.63 -17.67
CA ARG A 171 10.92 -22.03 -18.76
C ARG A 171 12.39 -21.80 -18.39
N ASN A 172 12.67 -20.83 -17.52
CA ASN A 172 14.01 -20.44 -17.10
C ASN A 172 14.37 -20.95 -15.69
N GLY A 173 13.67 -21.99 -15.21
CA GLY A 173 14.03 -22.69 -13.97
C GLY A 173 13.56 -22.02 -12.68
N ILE A 174 12.65 -21.05 -12.75
CA ILE A 174 12.06 -20.42 -11.57
C ILE A 174 10.73 -21.11 -11.21
N GLN A 175 10.64 -21.62 -9.98
CA GLN A 175 9.47 -22.34 -9.47
C GLN A 175 8.47 -21.38 -8.82
N THR A 176 7.56 -20.85 -9.62
CA THR A 176 6.50 -19.92 -9.16
C THR A 176 5.63 -20.46 -8.03
N ASP A 177 5.49 -21.78 -7.91
CA ASP A 177 4.71 -22.44 -6.86
C ASP A 177 5.23 -22.10 -5.45
N LEU A 178 6.54 -21.85 -5.31
CA LEU A 178 7.14 -21.42 -4.06
C LEU A 178 6.61 -20.06 -3.59
N LEU A 179 6.23 -19.16 -4.50
CA LEU A 179 5.60 -17.89 -4.12
C LEU A 179 4.20 -18.14 -3.58
N TYR A 180 3.42 -19.02 -4.22
CA TYR A 180 2.09 -19.38 -3.71
C TYR A 180 2.18 -19.99 -2.31
N GLU A 181 3.08 -20.96 -2.11
CA GLU A 181 3.35 -21.55 -0.79
C GLU A 181 3.74 -20.50 0.25
N ALA A 182 4.67 -19.58 -0.08
CA ALA A 182 5.08 -18.50 0.82
C ALA A 182 3.90 -17.58 1.18
N THR A 183 3.03 -17.24 0.22
CA THR A 183 1.84 -16.42 0.50
C THR A 183 0.79 -17.15 1.34
N ASP A 184 0.62 -18.46 1.15
CA ASP A 184 -0.29 -19.27 1.95
C ASP A 184 0.18 -19.38 3.40
N LEU A 185 1.50 -19.58 3.61
CA LEU A 185 2.11 -19.57 4.93
C LEU A 185 1.97 -18.20 5.61
N PHE A 186 2.18 -17.10 4.86
CA PHE A 186 1.97 -15.75 5.37
C PHE A 186 0.52 -15.51 5.77
N ALA A 187 -0.45 -15.91 4.93
CA ALA A 187 -1.87 -15.78 5.24
C ALA A 187 -2.26 -16.59 6.49
N ALA A 188 -1.71 -17.80 6.65
CA ALA A 188 -1.92 -18.64 7.83
C ALA A 188 -1.36 -17.99 9.11
N GLU A 189 -0.15 -17.45 9.08
CA GLU A 189 0.43 -16.76 10.24
C GLU A 189 -0.32 -15.47 10.56
N VAL A 190 -0.77 -14.71 9.55
CA VAL A 190 -1.63 -13.53 9.76
C VAL A 190 -2.94 -13.92 10.46
N ALA A 191 -3.55 -15.05 10.08
CA ALA A 191 -4.75 -15.55 10.77
C ALA A 191 -4.46 -15.98 12.22
N SER A 192 -3.30 -16.58 12.48
CA SER A 192 -2.82 -16.93 13.83
C SER A 192 -2.58 -15.68 14.68
N PHE A 193 -1.89 -14.69 14.12
CA PHE A 193 -1.62 -13.40 14.76
C PHE A 193 -2.92 -12.65 15.06
N GLN A 194 -3.88 -12.61 14.15
CA GLN A 194 -5.17 -11.96 14.39
C GLN A 194 -5.91 -12.58 15.60
N LYS A 195 -5.87 -13.91 15.77
CA LYS A 195 -6.44 -14.55 16.96
C LYS A 195 -5.77 -14.05 18.23
N ARG A 196 -4.44 -13.87 18.24
CA ARG A 196 -3.70 -13.29 19.38
C ARG A 196 -4.12 -11.85 19.65
N VAL A 197 -4.30 -11.03 18.61
CA VAL A 197 -4.83 -9.66 18.73
C VAL A 197 -6.23 -9.66 19.36
N ASP A 198 -7.08 -10.61 18.98
CA ASP A 198 -8.47 -10.68 19.47
C ASP A 198 -8.56 -11.16 20.92
N THR A 199 -7.61 -12.00 21.38
CA THR A 199 -7.60 -12.59 22.72
C THR A 199 -6.64 -11.91 23.71
N VAL A 200 -5.85 -10.92 23.29
CA VAL A 200 -4.89 -10.22 24.15
C VAL A 200 -5.57 -9.57 25.34
N ASP A 201 -4.95 -9.67 26.53
CA ASP A 201 -5.42 -8.95 27.70
C ASP A 201 -5.23 -7.44 27.53
N ARG A 202 -6.34 -6.74 27.26
CA ARG A 202 -6.39 -5.30 27.05
C ARG A 202 -6.07 -4.47 28.29
N LYS A 203 -6.01 -5.08 29.47
CA LYS A 203 -5.60 -4.42 30.72
C LYS A 203 -4.09 -4.51 30.95
N ASN A 204 -3.39 -5.39 30.24
CA ASN A 204 -1.95 -5.53 30.34
C ASN A 204 -1.24 -4.64 29.30
N PRO A 205 -0.61 -3.53 29.71
CA PRO A 205 0.04 -2.60 28.78
C PRO A 205 1.23 -3.23 28.03
N PHE A 206 1.93 -4.19 28.62
CA PHE A 206 3.05 -4.88 27.97
C PHE A 206 2.57 -5.85 26.89
N ALA A 207 1.45 -6.55 27.12
CA ALA A 207 0.85 -7.44 26.12
C ALA A 207 0.36 -6.64 24.90
N ILE A 208 -0.33 -5.52 25.14
CA ILE A 208 -0.75 -4.61 24.08
C ILE A 208 0.45 -4.01 23.34
N ARG A 209 1.50 -3.61 24.06
CA ARG A 209 2.72 -3.08 23.44
C ARG A 209 3.39 -4.10 22.52
N GLY A 210 3.50 -5.36 22.95
CA GLY A 210 4.06 -6.43 22.13
C GLY A 210 3.31 -6.61 20.81
N ILE A 211 1.97 -6.67 20.87
CA ILE A 211 1.13 -6.73 19.67
C ILE A 211 1.33 -5.51 18.76
N ASN A 212 1.33 -4.30 19.33
CA ASN A 212 1.51 -3.06 18.56
C ASN A 212 2.89 -2.98 17.91
N ASP A 213 3.95 -3.43 18.57
CA ASP A 213 5.29 -3.47 17.97
C ASP A 213 5.33 -4.45 16.80
N GLN A 214 4.71 -5.64 16.89
CA GLN A 214 4.60 -6.57 15.77
C GLN A 214 3.83 -5.95 14.58
N ILE A 215 2.68 -5.30 14.85
CA ILE A 215 1.89 -4.60 13.82
C ILE A 215 2.71 -3.49 13.14
N MET A 216 3.35 -2.64 13.95
CA MET A 216 4.09 -1.46 13.46
C MET A 216 5.34 -1.84 12.65
N LEU A 217 6.02 -2.92 13.03
CA LEU A 217 7.30 -3.31 12.44
C LEU A 217 7.18 -4.29 11.28
N MET A 218 6.01 -4.91 11.06
CA MET A 218 5.82 -5.91 10.01
C MET A 218 6.19 -5.41 8.60
N GLU A 219 5.81 -4.17 8.23
CA GLU A 219 6.17 -3.60 6.91
C GLU A 219 7.70 -3.51 6.73
N ARG A 220 8.46 -3.31 7.82
CA ARG A 220 9.92 -3.22 7.75
C ARG A 220 10.58 -4.55 7.43
N ALA A 221 9.90 -5.67 7.64
CA ALA A 221 10.38 -6.97 7.21
C ALA A 221 10.48 -7.07 5.68
N PHE A 222 9.81 -6.19 4.94
CA PHE A 222 9.87 -6.10 3.49
C PHE A 222 10.99 -5.22 2.94
N ILE A 223 11.89 -4.72 3.80
CA ILE A 223 13.00 -3.84 3.42
C ILE A 223 14.30 -4.64 3.31
N ASP A 224 14.87 -4.66 2.11
CA ASP A 224 16.22 -5.16 1.85
C ASP A 224 17.23 -3.99 1.84
N PRO A 225 18.25 -3.98 2.71
CA PRO A 225 19.29 -2.96 2.73
C PRO A 225 20.00 -2.74 1.38
N GLU A 226 20.15 -3.79 0.57
CA GLU A 226 20.80 -3.75 -0.75
C GLU A 226 19.89 -3.14 -1.82
N GLY A 227 18.58 -3.14 -1.58
CA GLY A 227 17.58 -2.62 -2.49
C GLY A 227 17.26 -3.53 -3.68
N LEU A 228 16.40 -3.03 -4.57
CA LEU A 228 16.03 -3.72 -5.79
C LEU A 228 17.23 -3.79 -6.76
N PRO A 229 17.31 -4.82 -7.63
CA PRO A 229 18.33 -4.90 -8.66
C PRO A 229 18.42 -3.61 -9.50
N GLY A 230 19.61 -3.01 -9.57
CA GLY A 230 19.85 -1.75 -10.28
C GLY A 230 19.25 -0.49 -9.63
N ARG A 231 18.56 -0.63 -8.49
CA ARG A 231 17.80 0.45 -7.82
C ARG A 231 18.02 0.43 -6.29
N PRO A 232 19.24 0.71 -5.79
CA PRO A 232 19.60 0.56 -4.38
C PRO A 232 18.83 1.47 -3.39
N LEU A 233 18.15 2.49 -3.89
CA LEU A 233 17.31 3.39 -3.08
C LEU A 233 15.87 2.89 -2.92
N ALA A 234 15.41 1.99 -3.80
CA ALA A 234 14.12 1.32 -3.66
C ALA A 234 14.37 0.02 -2.90
N ARG A 235 14.05 -0.01 -1.61
CA ARG A 235 14.37 -1.13 -0.72
C ARG A 235 13.20 -2.02 -0.40
N HIS A 236 12.00 -1.56 -0.70
CA HIS A 236 10.81 -2.33 -0.45
C HIS A 236 10.65 -3.40 -1.53
N ILE A 237 10.86 -4.66 -1.15
CA ILE A 237 10.94 -5.80 -2.07
C ILE A 237 9.58 -6.11 -2.71
N VAL A 238 8.50 -5.99 -1.94
CA VAL A 238 7.15 -6.29 -2.44
C VAL A 238 6.55 -5.12 -3.20
N PHE A 239 6.66 -3.88 -2.71
CA PHE A 239 6.00 -2.72 -3.30
C PHE A 239 6.98 -1.62 -3.73
N ALA A 240 7.07 -1.36 -5.02
CA ALA A 240 7.65 -0.15 -5.57
C ALA A 240 7.07 0.15 -6.96
N GLU A 241 7.19 1.40 -7.39
CA GLU A 241 6.91 1.77 -8.78
C GLU A 241 7.89 1.01 -9.70
N SER A 242 7.39 0.28 -10.69
CA SER A 242 8.23 -0.35 -11.71
C SER A 242 8.96 0.72 -12.52
N SER A 243 10.19 0.43 -12.92
CA SER A 243 10.99 1.34 -13.75
C SER A 243 10.68 1.22 -15.25
N THR A 244 10.01 0.14 -15.65
CA THR A 244 9.81 -0.24 -17.06
C THR A 244 8.35 -0.40 -17.44
N ASP A 245 7.45 -0.69 -16.49
CA ASP A 245 6.03 -0.92 -16.78
C ASP A 245 5.11 -0.16 -15.81
N SER A 246 4.59 0.97 -16.27
CA SER A 246 3.58 1.75 -15.53
C SER A 246 2.20 1.09 -15.44
N TYR A 247 1.96 0.01 -16.19
CA TYR A 247 0.69 -0.72 -16.27
C TYR A 247 0.66 -1.99 -15.40
N SER A 248 1.79 -2.66 -15.18
CA SER A 248 1.90 -3.76 -14.21
C SER A 248 1.72 -3.24 -12.78
N SER A 249 1.04 -4.00 -11.92
CA SER A 249 0.87 -3.59 -10.54
C SER A 249 2.21 -3.30 -9.87
N ALA A 250 2.19 -2.38 -8.91
CA ALA A 250 3.35 -1.98 -8.11
C ALA A 250 3.84 -3.10 -7.17
N THR A 251 3.77 -4.37 -7.57
CA THR A 251 4.08 -5.57 -6.79
C THR A 251 5.22 -6.36 -7.43
N PHE A 252 6.17 -6.82 -6.62
CA PHE A 252 7.38 -7.54 -7.05
C PHE A 252 8.19 -6.84 -8.17
N PRO A 253 8.45 -5.52 -8.05
CA PRO A 253 9.05 -4.71 -9.11
C PRO A 253 10.42 -5.21 -9.55
N GLY A 254 11.24 -5.78 -8.66
CA GLY A 254 12.56 -6.28 -9.06
C GLY A 254 12.51 -7.54 -9.94
N LEU A 255 11.44 -8.33 -9.85
CA LEU A 255 11.21 -9.44 -10.78
C LEU A 255 10.67 -8.92 -12.12
N VAL A 256 9.67 -8.02 -12.07
CA VAL A 256 9.08 -7.41 -13.27
C VAL A 256 10.14 -6.65 -14.09
N ASP A 257 10.85 -5.72 -13.44
CA ASP A 257 11.90 -4.90 -14.08
C ASP A 257 13.04 -5.79 -14.60
N GLY A 258 13.45 -6.82 -13.84
CA GLY A 258 14.53 -7.71 -14.25
C GLY A 258 14.22 -8.51 -15.52
N MET A 259 12.94 -8.86 -15.70
CA MET A 259 12.44 -9.64 -16.83
C MET A 259 11.99 -8.80 -18.03
N PHE A 260 11.95 -7.47 -17.91
CA PHE A 260 11.54 -6.58 -19.00
C PHE A 260 12.50 -6.69 -20.18
N GLU A 261 12.00 -7.09 -21.36
CA GLU A 261 12.82 -7.29 -22.57
C GLU A 261 14.06 -8.17 -22.34
N ILE A 262 13.91 -9.25 -21.56
CA ILE A 262 15.03 -10.17 -21.26
C ILE A 262 15.30 -11.18 -22.40
N GLU A 263 14.28 -11.62 -23.12
CA GLU A 263 14.44 -12.58 -24.23
C GLU A 263 15.13 -11.91 -25.43
N GLY A 264 16.25 -12.47 -25.88
CA GLY A 264 17.02 -11.95 -27.01
C GLY A 264 18.02 -10.84 -26.67
N ASP A 265 18.18 -10.53 -25.38
CA ASP A 265 19.21 -9.62 -24.88
C ASP A 265 20.61 -10.24 -24.99
N THR A 266 21.64 -9.43 -25.26
CA THR A 266 23.02 -9.91 -25.38
C THR A 266 23.59 -10.47 -24.06
N ASP A 267 23.07 -10.01 -22.93
CA ASP A 267 23.43 -10.41 -21.56
C ASP A 267 22.35 -11.31 -20.91
N GLU A 268 21.47 -11.94 -21.71
CA GLU A 268 20.30 -12.71 -21.23
C GLU A 268 20.65 -13.69 -20.09
N GLU A 269 21.72 -14.49 -20.22
CA GLU A 269 22.15 -15.45 -19.20
C GLU A 269 22.44 -14.76 -17.85
N ARG A 270 23.20 -13.66 -17.89
CA ARG A 270 23.53 -12.88 -16.68
C ARG A 270 22.28 -12.24 -16.08
N ARG A 271 21.37 -11.74 -16.90
CA ARG A 271 20.11 -11.14 -16.43
C ARG A 271 19.23 -12.17 -15.74
N TRP A 272 19.16 -13.39 -16.26
CA TRP A 272 18.44 -14.49 -15.61
C TRP A 272 19.02 -14.87 -14.24
N GLU A 273 20.34 -14.84 -14.08
CA GLU A 273 20.96 -15.05 -12.77
C GLU A 273 20.57 -13.97 -11.75
N ILE A 274 20.45 -12.71 -12.19
CA ILE A 274 19.95 -11.62 -11.34
C ILE A 274 18.49 -11.86 -10.94
N VAL A 275 17.64 -12.27 -11.88
CA VAL A 275 16.23 -12.56 -11.61
C VAL A 275 16.07 -13.73 -10.65
N LYS A 276 16.81 -14.84 -10.85
CA LYS A 276 16.80 -16.00 -9.95
C LYS A 276 17.26 -15.63 -8.53
N LYS A 277 18.34 -14.85 -8.42
CA LYS A 277 18.82 -14.35 -7.13
C LYS A 277 17.73 -13.50 -6.44
N HIS A 278 17.11 -12.58 -7.18
CA HIS A 278 16.08 -11.72 -6.62
C HIS A 278 14.80 -12.50 -6.25
N PHE A 279 14.47 -13.56 -6.98
CA PHE A 279 13.39 -14.47 -6.62
C PHE A 279 13.62 -15.12 -5.24
N SER A 280 14.85 -15.56 -4.95
CA SER A 280 15.22 -16.05 -3.62
C SER A 280 15.12 -14.96 -2.54
N VAL A 281 15.47 -13.71 -2.87
CA VAL A 281 15.30 -12.56 -1.96
C VAL A 281 13.81 -12.37 -1.64
N VAL A 282 12.92 -12.36 -2.64
CA VAL A 282 11.47 -12.22 -2.43
C VAL A 282 10.95 -13.30 -1.47
N LEU A 283 11.30 -14.57 -1.68
CA LEU A 283 10.90 -15.66 -0.78
C LEU A 283 11.40 -15.45 0.64
N HIS A 284 12.69 -15.11 0.79
CA HIS A 284 13.30 -14.86 2.10
C HIS A 284 12.66 -13.68 2.83
N THR A 285 12.30 -12.62 2.10
CA THR A 285 11.62 -11.45 2.66
C THR A 285 10.22 -11.80 3.16
N ILE A 286 9.46 -12.61 2.41
CA ILE A 286 8.13 -13.08 2.87
C ILE A 286 8.28 -13.94 4.13
N ASP A 287 9.25 -14.87 4.18
CA ASP A 287 9.52 -15.68 5.38
C ASP A 287 10.00 -14.85 6.58
N SER A 288 10.77 -13.80 6.34
CA SER A 288 11.15 -12.83 7.37
C SER A 288 9.93 -12.12 7.94
N ALA A 289 8.99 -11.70 7.07
CA ALA A 289 7.73 -11.08 7.51
C ALA A 289 6.88 -12.06 8.33
N ILE A 290 6.77 -13.33 7.92
CA ILE A 290 6.13 -14.40 8.71
C ILE A 290 6.75 -14.47 10.11
N SER A 291 8.08 -14.49 10.18
CA SER A 291 8.81 -14.61 11.44
C SER A 291 8.54 -13.44 12.40
N THR A 292 8.32 -12.22 11.90
CA THR A 292 7.96 -11.07 12.75
C THR A 292 6.59 -11.18 13.40
N LEU A 293 5.68 -11.99 12.82
CA LEU A 293 4.32 -12.14 13.31
C LEU A 293 4.18 -13.29 14.30
N ARG A 294 5.09 -14.27 14.32
CA ARG A 294 5.04 -15.44 15.22
C ARG A 294 4.89 -15.05 16.70
N ASP A 295 4.34 -15.96 17.49
CA ASP A 295 4.17 -15.76 18.93
C ASP A 295 5.53 -15.68 19.64
N VAL A 296 5.89 -14.48 20.10
CA VAL A 296 7.14 -14.22 20.81
C VAL A 296 7.15 -14.74 22.25
N SER A 297 5.98 -15.06 22.81
CA SER A 297 5.86 -15.65 24.15
C SER A 297 6.07 -17.16 24.16
N SER A 298 5.89 -17.82 23.02
CA SER A 298 6.05 -19.28 22.90
C SER A 298 7.49 -19.77 23.15
N PHE A 299 8.50 -18.89 22.99
CA PHE A 299 9.91 -19.20 23.23
C PHE A 299 10.38 -18.89 24.66
N MET A 300 9.60 -18.12 25.44
CA MET A 300 9.88 -17.81 26.83
C MET A 300 8.68 -18.22 27.67
N PRO A 301 8.65 -19.43 28.26
CA PRO A 301 7.70 -19.70 29.32
C PRO A 301 8.05 -18.76 30.48
N LEU A 302 7.38 -17.62 30.55
CA LEU A 302 7.29 -16.86 31.78
C LEU A 302 6.55 -17.79 32.73
N SER A 303 7.31 -18.46 33.60
CA SER A 303 6.75 -19.21 34.70
C SER A 303 5.92 -18.23 35.53
N ASP A 304 4.59 -18.44 35.51
CA ASP A 304 3.68 -17.81 36.48
C ASP A 304 4.16 -18.21 37.89
N GLY A 305 4.88 -17.30 38.54
CA GLY A 305 5.35 -17.53 39.91
C GLY A 305 6.54 -16.66 40.31
N LEU A 306 6.27 -15.42 40.70
CA LEU A 306 6.92 -14.72 41.81
C LEU A 306 5.90 -13.80 42.49
#